data_AF-A0A2C7AEN8-F1
#
_entry.id   AF-A0A2C7AEN8-F1
#
_cell.length_a   1.000
_cell.length_b   1.000
_cell.length_c   1.000
_cell.angle_alpha   90.00
_cell.angle_beta   90.00
_cell.angle_gamma   90.00
#
_symmetry.space_group_name_H-M   'P 1'
#
loop_
_entity.id
_entity.type
_entity.pdbx_description
1 polymer ?
#
loop_
_entity_poly.entity_id
_entity_poly.type
_entity_poly.pdbx_seq_one_letter_code
_entity_poly.pdbx_strand_id
1 'polypeptide(L)'
;MVRPYIAPINKIVGSAGNDRISGTTLNDDIYGGEGDDWISGGGGADYIDGGPGYDVAAYAGAAGRYAVQAVGGVVTVQDRSNGNVSWMVNIERIDFDNGQVDLSGVPGFNPQRYVASNPDLIPVFGIDSGAAAWHYVQYGNAEGRATNAFSGLDYIAGYDDLIGALGADAQQGIAHYIGFGFGEGRNPAGFNGLQYIAGHDDLIQAFGADRSAGATHYIQYGNAEGRQRGDFNGLQYIASHDDLLQVFGVDYDAGISHFVNYGYAEGRSRDSFDAVTYLNKYADVQAVYGADLDAATAHYVQFGFYEGRNDDPLIG
;
A
#
# COMPACT_ATOMS: atom_id res chain seq x y z
N MET A 1 -19.40 -2.86 19.98
CA MET A 1 -20.53 -2.30 19.22
C MET A 1 -20.47 -2.89 17.83
N VAL A 2 -21.61 -3.38 17.36
CA VAL A 2 -21.75 -4.30 16.22
C VAL A 2 -21.80 -3.44 14.96
N ARG A 3 -20.97 -3.74 13.94
CA ARG A 3 -21.46 -3.58 12.56
C ARG A 3 -22.76 -4.35 12.51
N PRO A 4 -23.93 -3.78 12.21
CA PRO A 4 -24.96 -4.63 11.63
C PRO A 4 -24.41 -4.99 10.25
N TYR A 5 -23.46 -5.93 10.20
CA TYR A 5 -23.03 -6.55 8.97
C TYR A 5 -24.25 -7.34 8.51
N ILE A 6 -25.09 -6.63 7.78
CA ILE A 6 -26.01 -7.22 6.86
C ILE A 6 -25.21 -7.17 5.58
N ALA A 7 -24.70 -8.34 5.16
CA ALA A 7 -24.07 -8.49 3.87
C ALA A 7 -24.93 -7.75 2.84
N PRO A 8 -24.34 -6.85 2.05
CA PRO A 8 -25.08 -6.11 1.04
C PRO A 8 -25.80 -7.12 0.15
N ILE A 9 -27.06 -6.83 -0.15
CA ILE A 9 -27.90 -7.79 -0.89
C ILE A 9 -27.50 -7.77 -2.37
N ASN A 10 -27.04 -6.62 -2.87
CA ASN A 10 -26.61 -6.47 -4.25
C ASN A 10 -25.20 -5.92 -4.34
N LYS A 11 -24.45 -6.47 -5.29
CA LYS A 11 -23.21 -5.90 -5.78
C LYS A 11 -23.48 -5.28 -7.15
N ILE A 12 -23.21 -3.99 -7.28
CA ILE A 12 -23.36 -3.20 -8.49
C ILE A 12 -21.97 -2.73 -8.91
N VAL A 13 -21.61 -2.99 -10.16
CA VAL A 13 -20.31 -2.64 -10.72
C VAL A 13 -20.54 -1.90 -12.02
N GLY A 14 -19.98 -0.71 -12.14
CA GLY A 14 -19.94 0.05 -13.38
C GLY A 14 -18.90 -0.51 -14.34
N SER A 15 -18.52 0.33 -15.28
CA SER A 15 -17.63 0.04 -16.39
C SER A 15 -16.27 0.73 -16.19
N ALA A 16 -15.50 0.89 -17.26
CA ALA A 16 -14.26 1.67 -17.25
C ALA A 16 -14.46 3.07 -17.85
N GLY A 17 -15.71 3.50 -18.02
CA GLY A 17 -16.04 4.83 -18.52
C GLY A 17 -17.11 5.48 -17.66
N ASN A 18 -17.37 6.76 -17.92
CA ASN A 18 -18.27 7.59 -17.10
C ASN A 18 -19.68 7.01 -17.02
N ASP A 19 -20.04 6.51 -15.84
CA ASP A 19 -21.28 5.83 -15.58
C ASP A 19 -22.29 6.68 -14.81
N ARG A 20 -23.57 6.31 -14.97
CA ARG A 20 -24.64 6.80 -14.12
C ARG A 20 -25.28 5.63 -13.40
N ILE A 21 -24.94 5.48 -12.13
CA ILE A 21 -25.29 4.32 -11.33
C ILE A 21 -26.38 4.70 -10.32
N SER A 22 -27.43 3.89 -10.27
CA SER A 22 -28.47 3.97 -9.24
C SER A 22 -28.55 2.65 -8.52
N GLY A 23 -28.34 2.69 -7.20
CA GLY A 23 -28.62 1.60 -6.28
C GLY A 23 -30.12 1.38 -6.09
N THR A 24 -30.44 0.59 -5.08
CA THR A 24 -31.76 0.09 -4.79
C THR A 24 -32.33 0.79 -3.55
N THR A 25 -33.35 0.18 -2.92
CA THR A 25 -33.84 0.63 -1.61
C THR A 25 -33.25 -0.18 -0.46
N LEU A 26 -32.32 -1.09 -0.76
CA LEU A 26 -31.65 -2.00 0.16
C LEU A 26 -30.17 -1.64 0.24
N ASN A 27 -29.45 -2.23 1.18
CA ASN A 27 -28.00 -2.06 1.29
C ASN A 27 -27.29 -2.62 0.05
N ASP A 28 -26.55 -1.77 -0.62
CA ASP A 28 -25.80 -2.11 -1.83
C ASP A 28 -24.28 -1.92 -1.66
N ASP A 29 -23.51 -2.77 -2.33
CA ASP A 29 -22.09 -2.55 -2.62
C ASP A 29 -21.98 -2.00 -4.03
N ILE A 30 -21.58 -0.75 -4.17
CA ILE A 30 -21.52 -0.05 -5.45
C ILE A 30 -20.07 0.31 -5.77
N TYR A 31 -19.61 -0.11 -6.95
CA TYR A 31 -18.30 0.21 -7.49
C TYR A 31 -18.50 0.97 -8.80
N GLY A 32 -18.05 2.22 -8.87
CA GLY A 32 -18.08 3.07 -10.06
C GLY A 32 -17.22 2.49 -11.17
N GLY A 33 -15.93 2.34 -10.88
CA GLY A 33 -14.96 1.77 -11.81
C GLY A 33 -13.95 2.83 -12.19
N GLU A 34 -13.52 2.83 -13.46
CA GLU A 34 -12.74 3.97 -13.99
C GLU A 34 -13.70 4.97 -14.66
N GLY A 35 -13.33 6.24 -14.67
CA GLY A 35 -14.09 7.29 -15.33
C GLY A 35 -14.74 8.23 -14.32
N ASP A 36 -15.42 9.26 -14.82
CA ASP A 36 -16.12 10.22 -13.95
C ASP A 36 -17.56 9.75 -13.71
N ASP A 37 -17.83 9.18 -12.54
CA ASP A 37 -19.10 8.52 -12.27
C ASP A 37 -20.09 9.40 -11.49
N TRP A 38 -21.38 9.21 -11.78
CA TRP A 38 -22.47 9.76 -10.99
C TRP A 38 -23.23 8.62 -10.31
N ILE A 39 -23.12 8.51 -8.99
CA ILE A 39 -23.55 7.35 -8.22
C ILE A 39 -24.58 7.77 -7.18
N SER A 40 -25.77 7.15 -7.19
CA SER A 40 -26.74 7.29 -6.11
C SER A 40 -26.97 5.95 -5.43
N GLY A 41 -26.69 5.85 -4.13
CA GLY A 41 -26.94 4.62 -3.35
C GLY A 41 -28.41 4.25 -3.23
N GLY A 42 -29.30 5.25 -3.37
CA GLY A 42 -30.74 5.05 -3.18
C GLY A 42 -31.13 5.07 -1.71
N GLY A 43 -31.81 4.03 -1.25
CA GLY A 43 -32.16 3.85 0.16
C GLY A 43 -31.38 2.67 0.74
N GLY A 44 -31.29 2.58 2.07
CA GLY A 44 -30.45 1.56 2.72
C GLY A 44 -29.17 2.18 3.29
N ALA A 45 -28.27 1.31 3.73
CA ALA A 45 -26.94 1.64 4.22
C ALA A 45 -25.92 1.01 3.26
N ASP A 46 -25.29 1.85 2.46
CA ASP A 46 -24.53 1.40 1.27
C ASP A 46 -23.04 1.49 1.49
N TYR A 47 -22.28 0.69 0.76
CA TYR A 47 -20.88 0.95 0.50
C TYR A 47 -20.73 1.46 -0.94
N ILE A 48 -19.98 2.54 -1.13
CA ILE A 48 -19.72 3.14 -2.44
C ILE A 48 -18.22 3.36 -2.62
N ASP A 49 -17.69 2.86 -3.72
CA ASP A 49 -16.33 3.12 -4.19
C ASP A 49 -16.46 3.80 -5.56
N GLY A 50 -16.07 5.07 -5.69
CA GLY A 50 -16.07 5.73 -7.01
C GLY A 50 -15.03 5.09 -7.91
N GLY A 51 -13.80 5.05 -7.44
CA GLY A 51 -12.67 4.45 -8.13
C GLY A 51 -11.74 5.54 -8.67
N PRO A 52 -10.98 5.28 -9.76
CA PRO A 52 -10.20 6.33 -10.41
C PRO A 52 -11.08 7.23 -11.29
N GLY A 53 -11.09 8.53 -10.99
CA GLY A 53 -11.81 9.53 -11.77
C GLY A 53 -12.23 10.71 -10.91
N TYR A 54 -13.14 11.53 -11.44
CA TYR A 54 -13.88 12.49 -10.63
C TYR A 54 -15.31 11.99 -10.41
N ASP A 55 -15.56 11.46 -9.21
CA ASP A 55 -16.79 10.77 -8.87
C ASP A 55 -17.70 11.59 -7.98
N VAL A 56 -19.00 11.45 -8.23
CA VAL A 56 -20.06 12.22 -7.57
C VAL A 56 -21.06 11.27 -6.92
N ALA A 57 -21.15 11.30 -5.59
CA ALA A 57 -22.21 10.65 -4.85
C ALA A 57 -23.44 11.57 -4.74
N ALA A 58 -24.61 11.11 -5.18
CA ALA A 58 -25.83 11.90 -5.21
C ALA A 58 -26.88 11.42 -4.20
N TYR A 59 -27.35 12.36 -3.37
CA TYR A 59 -28.35 12.16 -2.32
C TYR A 59 -29.60 12.98 -2.56
N ALA A 60 -30.75 12.32 -2.53
CA ALA A 60 -32.05 12.97 -2.65
C ALA A 60 -32.46 13.67 -1.34
N GLY A 61 -32.57 14.99 -1.38
CA GLY A 61 -32.99 15.82 -0.25
C GLY A 61 -31.97 16.91 0.09
N ALA A 62 -32.38 17.81 0.99
CA ALA A 62 -31.52 18.91 1.42
C ALA A 62 -30.33 18.42 2.25
N ALA A 63 -29.16 19.05 2.10
CA ALA A 63 -27.92 18.72 2.80
C ALA A 63 -28.08 18.65 4.33
N GLY A 64 -28.95 19.49 4.92
CA GLY A 64 -29.22 19.48 6.37
C GLY A 64 -29.82 18.17 6.91
N ARG A 65 -30.40 17.33 6.05
CA ARG A 65 -30.85 15.97 6.41
C ARG A 65 -29.68 15.03 6.72
N TYR A 66 -28.52 15.29 6.14
CA TYR A 66 -27.39 14.35 6.14
C TYR A 66 -26.26 14.82 7.06
N ALA A 67 -25.67 13.89 7.81
CA ALA A 67 -24.43 14.11 8.52
C ALA A 67 -23.29 13.51 7.69
N VAL A 68 -22.36 14.36 7.22
CA VAL A 68 -21.19 13.92 6.47
C VAL A 68 -19.97 13.99 7.38
N GLN A 69 -19.17 12.93 7.41
CA GLN A 69 -17.89 12.88 8.13
C GLN A 69 -16.83 12.21 7.26
N ALA A 70 -15.59 12.70 7.28
CA ALA A 70 -14.45 12.04 6.66
C ALA A 70 -13.45 11.62 7.74
N VAL A 71 -12.94 10.39 7.66
CA VAL A 71 -11.90 9.85 8.55
C VAL A 71 -10.83 9.18 7.70
N GLY A 72 -9.65 9.79 7.64
CA GLY A 72 -8.62 9.39 6.67
C GLY A 72 -9.18 9.55 5.27
N GLY A 73 -9.34 8.44 4.55
CA GLY A 73 -9.93 8.39 3.20
C GLY A 73 -11.31 7.74 3.10
N VAL A 74 -11.97 7.48 4.22
CA VAL A 74 -13.34 6.94 4.24
C VAL A 74 -14.31 8.04 4.65
N VAL A 75 -15.33 8.27 3.84
CA VAL A 75 -16.42 9.21 4.11
C VAL A 75 -17.65 8.45 4.58
N THR A 76 -18.36 8.98 5.56
CA THR A 76 -19.66 8.46 5.99
C THR A 76 -20.74 9.50 5.77
N VAL A 77 -21.90 9.04 5.31
CA VAL A 77 -23.09 9.86 5.14
C VAL A 77 -24.23 9.23 5.94
N GLN A 78 -24.60 9.84 7.05
CA GLN A 78 -25.74 9.42 7.86
C GLN A 78 -27.00 10.18 7.44
N ASP A 79 -28.05 9.45 7.06
CA ASP A 79 -29.39 10.00 6.87
C ASP A 79 -30.10 10.13 8.22
N ARG A 80 -30.28 11.37 8.70
CA ARG A 80 -30.91 11.62 10.01
C ARG A 80 -32.39 11.25 10.07
N SER A 81 -33.05 10.99 8.94
CA SER A 81 -34.48 10.66 8.91
C SER A 81 -34.77 9.20 9.26
N ASN A 82 -33.82 8.30 9.00
CA ASN A 82 -33.97 6.85 9.21
C ASN A 82 -32.79 6.23 9.97
N GLY A 83 -31.69 6.97 10.16
CA GLY A 83 -30.50 6.54 10.88
C GLY A 83 -29.52 5.71 10.05
N ASN A 84 -29.80 5.46 8.77
CA ASN A 84 -28.92 4.72 7.88
C ASN A 84 -27.60 5.48 7.67
N VAL A 85 -26.52 4.73 7.52
CA VAL A 85 -25.18 5.26 7.27
C VAL A 85 -24.61 4.57 6.05
N SER A 86 -24.26 5.32 5.03
CA SER A 86 -23.46 4.82 3.91
C SER A 86 -21.97 5.12 4.15
N TRP A 87 -21.09 4.24 3.68
CA TRP A 87 -19.64 4.36 3.72
C TRP A 87 -19.11 4.53 2.30
N MET A 88 -18.20 5.48 2.11
CA MET A 88 -17.69 5.82 0.79
C MET A 88 -16.19 5.95 0.79
N VAL A 89 -15.58 5.60 -0.33
CA VAL A 89 -14.17 5.82 -0.62
C VAL A 89 -14.05 6.31 -2.05
N ASN A 90 -13.00 7.08 -2.34
CA ASN A 90 -12.69 7.55 -3.69
C ASN A 90 -13.90 8.27 -4.32
N ILE A 91 -14.44 9.27 -3.62
CA ILE A 91 -15.52 10.15 -4.09
C ILE A 91 -15.05 11.59 -3.91
N GLU A 92 -15.05 12.38 -4.98
CA GLU A 92 -14.57 13.76 -4.99
C GLU A 92 -15.66 14.77 -4.61
N ARG A 93 -16.95 14.39 -4.75
CA ARG A 93 -18.05 15.29 -4.41
C ARG A 93 -19.30 14.57 -3.96
N ILE A 94 -20.04 15.17 -3.02
CA ILE A 94 -21.41 14.79 -2.71
C ILE A 94 -22.37 15.88 -3.17
N ASP A 95 -23.37 15.53 -3.97
CA ASP A 95 -24.45 16.41 -4.41
C ASP A 95 -25.74 16.15 -3.62
N PHE A 96 -26.34 17.22 -3.10
CA PHE A 96 -27.65 17.28 -2.45
C PHE A 96 -28.58 18.22 -3.24
N ASP A 97 -29.89 18.18 -2.97
CA ASP A 97 -30.88 19.01 -3.69
C ASP A 97 -30.62 20.52 -3.60
N ASN A 98 -29.95 20.97 -2.54
CA ASN A 98 -29.73 22.39 -2.24
C ASN A 98 -28.27 22.76 -1.94
N GLY A 99 -27.32 21.88 -2.27
CA GLY A 99 -25.92 22.14 -1.99
C GLY A 99 -25.02 20.96 -2.32
N GLN A 100 -23.72 21.15 -2.16
CA GLN A 100 -22.70 20.14 -2.42
C GLN A 100 -21.65 20.15 -1.31
N VAL A 101 -20.97 19.02 -1.13
CA VAL A 101 -19.78 18.90 -0.29
C VAL A 101 -18.62 18.51 -1.18
N ASP A 102 -17.57 19.33 -1.16
CA ASP A 102 -16.31 19.05 -1.84
C ASP A 102 -15.47 18.10 -0.98
N LEU A 103 -15.07 16.98 -1.59
CA LEU A 103 -14.27 15.92 -0.98
C LEU A 103 -12.93 15.73 -1.69
N SER A 104 -12.56 16.60 -2.64
CA SER A 104 -11.28 16.51 -3.38
C SER A 104 -10.03 16.58 -2.50
N GLY A 105 -10.16 17.04 -1.24
CA GLY A 105 -9.09 17.00 -0.23
C GLY A 105 -9.07 15.73 0.62
N VAL A 106 -10.03 14.82 0.47
CA VAL A 106 -10.05 13.52 1.15
C VAL A 106 -9.10 12.57 0.42
N PRO A 107 -8.10 11.98 1.08
CA PRO A 107 -7.19 11.05 0.43
C PRO A 107 -7.93 9.79 -0.04
N GLY A 108 -7.46 9.17 -1.12
CA GLY A 108 -7.98 7.88 -1.56
C GLY A 108 -7.78 6.77 -0.52
N PHE A 109 -8.66 5.77 -0.54
CA PHE A 109 -8.60 4.62 0.36
C PHE A 109 -8.97 3.35 -0.38
N ASN A 110 -8.12 2.33 -0.29
CA ASN A 110 -8.39 1.00 -0.83
C ASN A 110 -8.62 0.03 0.34
N PRO A 111 -9.87 -0.37 0.61
CA PRO A 111 -10.17 -1.21 1.77
C PRO A 111 -9.53 -2.60 1.71
N GLN A 112 -9.40 -3.18 0.52
CA GLN A 112 -8.75 -4.49 0.35
C GLN A 112 -7.24 -4.39 0.58
N ARG A 113 -6.58 -3.31 0.12
CA ARG A 113 -5.17 -3.06 0.43
C ARG A 113 -4.96 -2.84 1.93
N TYR A 114 -5.90 -2.17 2.60
CA TYR A 114 -5.89 -2.03 4.06
C TYR A 114 -5.97 -3.40 4.74
N VAL A 115 -6.85 -4.31 4.31
CA VAL A 115 -6.92 -5.68 4.83
C VAL A 115 -5.63 -6.46 4.55
N ALA A 116 -5.09 -6.40 3.33
CA ALA A 116 -3.84 -7.07 2.98
C ALA A 116 -2.63 -6.54 3.76
N SER A 117 -2.65 -5.25 4.12
CA SER A 117 -1.62 -4.60 4.96
C SER A 117 -1.73 -4.97 6.45
N ASN A 118 -2.85 -5.52 6.88
CA ASN A 118 -3.11 -5.91 8.26
C ASN A 118 -3.63 -7.36 8.30
N PRO A 119 -2.72 -8.36 8.24
CA PRO A 119 -3.11 -9.75 7.98
C PRO A 119 -4.05 -10.37 9.02
N ASP A 120 -4.15 -9.81 10.23
CA ASP A 120 -5.14 -10.20 11.25
C ASP A 120 -6.59 -9.93 10.80
N LEU A 121 -6.80 -9.03 9.85
CA LEU A 121 -8.11 -8.69 9.29
C LEU A 121 -8.55 -9.66 8.19
N ILE A 122 -7.62 -10.38 7.55
CA ILE A 122 -7.92 -11.28 6.43
C ILE A 122 -8.94 -12.37 6.83
N PRO A 123 -8.78 -13.10 7.96
CA PRO A 123 -9.75 -14.13 8.37
C PRO A 123 -11.12 -13.57 8.78
N VAL A 124 -11.22 -12.27 9.04
CA VAL A 124 -12.43 -11.62 9.56
C VAL A 124 -13.24 -10.98 8.42
N PHE A 125 -12.57 -10.29 7.50
CA PHE A 125 -13.23 -9.50 6.45
C PHE A 125 -12.98 -10.05 5.05
N GLY A 126 -11.87 -10.76 4.81
CA GLY A 126 -11.51 -11.18 3.46
C GLY A 126 -11.54 -10.01 2.47
N ILE A 127 -12.25 -10.18 1.36
CA ILE A 127 -12.37 -9.17 0.29
C ILE A 127 -13.50 -8.14 0.49
N ASP A 128 -14.23 -8.23 1.61
CA ASP A 128 -15.36 -7.36 1.89
C ASP A 128 -14.91 -5.93 2.18
N SER A 129 -15.21 -5.03 1.25
CA SER A 129 -14.68 -3.66 1.25
C SER A 129 -15.44 -2.75 2.22
N GLY A 130 -16.76 -2.88 2.33
CA GLY A 130 -17.55 -2.20 3.36
C GLY A 130 -17.16 -2.68 4.76
N ALA A 131 -16.91 -3.99 4.90
CA ALA A 131 -16.35 -4.57 6.11
C ALA A 131 -14.85 -4.27 6.32
N ALA A 132 -14.16 -3.61 5.42
CA ALA A 132 -12.85 -3.05 5.70
C ALA A 132 -12.96 -1.57 6.08
N ALA A 133 -13.72 -0.79 5.32
CA ALA A 133 -13.91 0.65 5.50
C ALA A 133 -14.49 1.00 6.88
N TRP A 134 -15.54 0.31 7.34
CA TRP A 134 -16.06 0.59 8.70
C TRP A 134 -15.05 0.28 9.81
N HIS A 135 -14.19 -0.72 9.66
CA HIS A 135 -13.24 -1.14 10.68
C HIS A 135 -12.15 -0.09 10.79
N TYR A 136 -11.71 0.41 9.64
CA TYR A 136 -10.81 1.54 9.58
C TYR A 136 -11.37 2.77 10.31
N VAL A 137 -12.61 3.16 10.02
CA VAL A 137 -13.25 4.33 10.67
C VAL A 137 -13.43 4.13 12.17
N GLN A 138 -13.88 2.95 12.61
CA GLN A 138 -14.17 2.69 14.03
C GLN A 138 -12.92 2.46 14.88
N TYR A 139 -11.89 1.83 14.32
CA TYR A 139 -10.72 1.35 15.06
C TYR A 139 -9.42 1.67 14.35
N GLY A 140 -9.28 1.23 13.09
CA GLY A 140 -8.00 1.22 12.39
C GLY A 140 -7.29 2.58 12.29
N ASN A 141 -8.04 3.66 12.11
CA ASN A 141 -7.48 5.01 12.06
C ASN A 141 -6.91 5.44 13.42
N ALA A 142 -7.65 5.21 14.52
CA ALA A 142 -7.19 5.55 15.87
C ALA A 142 -6.04 4.66 16.35
N GLU A 143 -5.98 3.42 15.86
CA GLU A 143 -4.90 2.47 16.11
C GLU A 143 -3.63 2.79 15.28
N GLY A 144 -3.72 3.68 14.29
CA GLY A 144 -2.60 3.99 13.39
C GLY A 144 -2.25 2.83 12.45
N ARG A 145 -3.21 1.96 12.12
CA ARG A 145 -2.99 0.81 11.24
C ARG A 145 -2.59 1.25 9.83
N ALA A 146 -1.65 0.54 9.24
CA ALA A 146 -1.16 0.82 7.89
C ALA A 146 -2.26 0.63 6.84
N THR A 147 -2.37 1.56 5.89
CA THR A 147 -3.38 1.50 4.81
C THR A 147 -2.78 1.08 3.47
N ASN A 148 -1.45 1.10 3.36
CA ASN A 148 -0.73 0.96 2.10
C ASN A 148 0.57 0.14 2.20
N ALA A 149 0.82 -0.57 3.30
CA ALA A 149 2.06 -1.34 3.48
C ALA A 149 2.16 -2.53 2.51
N PHE A 150 1.03 -3.13 2.13
CA PHE A 150 1.00 -4.20 1.14
C PHE A 150 1.03 -3.64 -0.29
N SER A 151 1.81 -4.27 -1.17
CA SER A 151 1.89 -3.95 -2.59
C SER A 151 1.49 -5.17 -3.42
N GLY A 152 0.36 -5.08 -4.13
CA GLY A 152 -0.12 -6.16 -4.98
C GLY A 152 0.82 -6.47 -6.15
N LEU A 153 1.46 -5.43 -6.71
CA LEU A 153 2.44 -5.60 -7.78
C LEU A 153 3.72 -6.28 -7.28
N ASP A 154 4.25 -5.90 -6.12
CA ASP A 154 5.42 -6.59 -5.58
C ASP A 154 5.08 -8.05 -5.26
N TYR A 155 3.90 -8.29 -4.70
CA TYR A 155 3.44 -9.64 -4.43
C TYR A 155 3.36 -10.48 -5.71
N ILE A 156 2.77 -9.96 -6.79
CA ILE A 156 2.74 -10.67 -8.08
C ILE A 156 4.15 -10.87 -8.62
N ALA A 157 4.96 -9.81 -8.64
CA ALA A 157 6.34 -9.89 -9.09
C ALA A 157 7.09 -10.98 -8.33
N GLY A 158 6.85 -11.16 -7.03
CA GLY A 158 7.39 -12.19 -6.13
C GLY A 158 7.24 -13.64 -6.59
N TYR A 159 6.33 -13.94 -7.51
CA TYR A 159 5.90 -15.30 -7.81
C TYR A 159 5.68 -15.51 -9.32
N ASP A 160 6.50 -16.35 -9.95
CA ASP A 160 6.44 -16.59 -11.40
C ASP A 160 5.07 -17.11 -11.87
N ASP A 161 4.38 -17.91 -11.05
CA ASP A 161 3.03 -18.39 -11.34
C ASP A 161 2.01 -17.24 -11.37
N LEU A 162 2.16 -16.23 -10.50
CA LEU A 162 1.29 -15.06 -10.48
C LEU A 162 1.58 -14.10 -11.62
N ILE A 163 2.85 -13.95 -12.01
CA ILE A 163 3.23 -13.15 -13.20
C ILE A 163 2.47 -13.66 -14.44
N GLY A 164 2.48 -14.97 -14.66
CA GLY A 164 1.79 -15.58 -15.80
C GLY A 164 0.27 -15.55 -15.69
N ALA A 165 -0.29 -15.63 -14.48
CA ALA A 165 -1.73 -15.72 -14.27
C ALA A 165 -2.44 -14.36 -14.18
N LEU A 166 -1.82 -13.38 -13.53
CA LEU A 166 -2.45 -12.11 -13.17
C LEU A 166 -1.91 -10.93 -13.98
N GLY A 167 -0.68 -11.01 -14.48
CA GLY A 167 0.00 -9.88 -15.12
C GLY A 167 0.20 -8.71 -14.14
N ALA A 168 0.49 -7.52 -14.67
CA ALA A 168 0.77 -6.34 -13.85
C ALA A 168 -0.52 -5.65 -13.38
N ASP A 169 -1.29 -6.33 -12.54
CA ASP A 169 -2.54 -5.84 -11.96
C ASP A 169 -2.48 -5.85 -10.43
N ALA A 170 -2.29 -4.67 -9.84
CA ALA A 170 -2.17 -4.51 -8.40
C ALA A 170 -3.39 -5.03 -7.64
N GLN A 171 -4.60 -4.80 -8.17
CA GLN A 171 -5.84 -5.13 -7.50
C GLN A 171 -6.09 -6.65 -7.52
N GLN A 172 -5.76 -7.32 -8.63
CA GLN A 172 -5.77 -8.78 -8.70
C GLN A 172 -4.74 -9.39 -7.74
N GLY A 173 -3.56 -8.79 -7.60
CA GLY A 173 -2.55 -9.22 -6.63
C GLY A 173 -3.05 -9.13 -5.18
N ILE A 174 -3.69 -8.02 -4.82
CA ILE A 174 -4.32 -7.83 -3.51
C ILE A 174 -5.42 -8.87 -3.27
N ALA A 175 -6.33 -9.04 -4.22
CA ALA A 175 -7.44 -9.99 -4.13
C ALA A 175 -6.93 -11.44 -4.01
N HIS A 176 -5.92 -11.81 -4.79
CA HIS A 176 -5.31 -13.14 -4.74
C HIS A 176 -4.65 -13.40 -3.38
N TYR A 177 -3.89 -12.43 -2.84
CA TYR A 177 -3.25 -12.60 -1.53
C TYR A 177 -4.29 -12.81 -0.43
N ILE A 178 -5.33 -11.99 -0.38
CA ILE A 178 -6.41 -12.11 0.60
C ILE A 178 -7.16 -13.45 0.45
N GLY A 179 -7.50 -13.83 -0.78
CA GLY A 179 -8.32 -15.02 -1.06
C GLY A 179 -7.56 -16.35 -0.91
N PHE A 180 -6.26 -16.35 -1.21
CA PHE A 180 -5.46 -17.58 -1.32
C PHE A 180 -4.08 -17.43 -0.68
N GLY A 181 -3.31 -16.42 -1.10
CA GLY A 181 -1.88 -16.30 -0.77
C GLY A 181 -1.57 -16.29 0.74
N PHE A 182 -2.41 -15.65 1.54
CA PHE A 182 -2.29 -15.64 3.00
C PHE A 182 -2.48 -17.05 3.59
N GLY A 183 -3.50 -17.78 3.15
CA GLY A 183 -3.75 -19.16 3.59
C GLY A 183 -2.69 -20.16 3.12
N GLU A 184 -2.05 -19.89 1.99
CA GLU A 184 -0.91 -20.64 1.47
C GLU A 184 0.42 -20.34 2.20
N GLY A 185 0.46 -19.29 3.02
CA GLY A 185 1.69 -18.85 3.70
C GLY A 185 2.70 -18.18 2.76
N ARG A 186 2.25 -17.60 1.64
CA ARG A 186 3.13 -16.85 0.72
C ARG A 186 3.70 -15.61 1.43
N ASN A 187 4.96 -15.32 1.18
CA ASN A 187 5.66 -14.13 1.67
C ASN A 187 5.48 -12.97 0.66
N PRO A 188 4.69 -11.94 0.98
CA PRO A 188 4.50 -10.80 0.08
C PRO A 188 5.68 -9.83 0.02
N ALA A 189 6.68 -10.00 0.89
CA ALA A 189 7.91 -9.20 0.89
C ALA A 189 9.04 -9.83 0.05
N GLY A 190 8.76 -10.88 -0.73
CA GLY A 190 9.77 -11.58 -1.55
C GLY A 190 10.26 -10.80 -2.77
N PHE A 191 9.71 -9.62 -3.04
CA PHE A 191 10.13 -8.72 -4.11
C PHE A 191 9.92 -7.26 -3.66
N ASN A 192 10.78 -6.37 -4.13
CA ASN A 192 10.65 -4.93 -3.93
C ASN A 192 11.01 -4.21 -5.24
N GLY A 193 10.04 -3.54 -5.86
CA GLY A 193 10.25 -2.84 -7.13
C GLY A 193 11.31 -1.74 -7.08
N LEU A 194 11.54 -1.08 -5.93
CA LEU A 194 12.62 -0.10 -5.79
C LEU A 194 13.98 -0.78 -5.80
N GLN A 195 14.13 -1.90 -5.08
CA GLN A 195 15.36 -2.69 -5.07
C GLN A 195 15.69 -3.18 -6.49
N TYR A 196 14.67 -3.67 -7.20
CA TYR A 196 14.81 -4.08 -8.58
C TYR A 196 15.31 -2.95 -9.48
N ILE A 197 14.73 -1.74 -9.38
CA ILE A 197 15.21 -0.56 -10.12
C ILE A 197 16.66 -0.24 -9.73
N ALA A 198 16.96 -0.16 -8.43
CA ALA A 198 18.29 0.20 -7.96
C ALA A 198 19.37 -0.80 -8.42
N GLY A 199 19.03 -2.06 -8.62
CA GLY A 199 19.93 -3.07 -9.20
C GLY A 199 20.24 -2.89 -10.69
N HIS A 200 19.50 -2.05 -11.42
CA HIS A 200 19.57 -1.95 -12.88
C HIS A 200 19.66 -0.49 -13.35
N ASP A 201 20.84 -0.09 -13.80
CA ASP A 201 21.17 1.28 -14.23
C ASP A 201 20.22 1.86 -15.30
N ASP A 202 19.80 1.02 -16.25
CA ASP A 202 18.85 1.40 -17.30
C ASP A 202 17.47 1.76 -16.69
N LEU A 203 17.07 1.05 -15.64
CA LEU A 203 15.80 1.29 -14.96
C LEU A 203 15.84 2.52 -14.07
N ILE A 204 16.98 2.82 -13.42
CA ILE A 204 17.17 4.06 -12.65
C ILE A 204 16.90 5.27 -13.55
N GLN A 205 17.48 5.26 -14.75
CA GLN A 205 17.31 6.35 -15.72
C GLN A 205 15.88 6.42 -16.29
N ALA A 206 15.22 5.27 -16.47
CA ALA A 206 13.89 5.21 -17.07
C ALA A 206 12.76 5.60 -16.08
N PHE A 207 12.86 5.15 -14.82
CA PHE A 207 11.75 5.20 -13.88
C PHE A 207 12.03 6.04 -12.63
N GLY A 208 13.30 6.28 -12.27
CA GLY A 208 13.63 6.88 -10.98
C GLY A 208 13.12 6.02 -9.81
N ALA A 209 12.94 6.60 -8.62
CA ALA A 209 12.47 5.88 -7.44
C ALA A 209 10.95 5.61 -7.47
N ASP A 210 10.48 4.83 -8.45
CA ASP A 210 9.08 4.41 -8.59
C ASP A 210 8.93 2.90 -8.39
N ARG A 211 8.52 2.52 -7.17
CA ARG A 211 8.32 1.12 -6.77
C ARG A 211 7.34 0.38 -7.68
N SER A 212 6.25 1.04 -8.05
CA SER A 212 5.19 0.43 -8.86
C SER A 212 5.62 0.25 -10.31
N ALA A 213 6.36 1.22 -10.88
CA ALA A 213 6.96 1.07 -12.20
C ALA A 213 7.97 -0.08 -12.25
N GLY A 214 8.81 -0.21 -11.21
CA GLY A 214 9.78 -1.31 -11.11
C GLY A 214 9.12 -2.69 -11.09
N ALA A 215 8.12 -2.88 -10.23
CA ALA A 215 7.36 -4.12 -10.18
C ALA A 215 6.62 -4.40 -11.49
N THR A 216 5.98 -3.38 -12.09
CA THR A 216 5.31 -3.49 -13.39
C THR A 216 6.28 -3.93 -14.49
N HIS A 217 7.45 -3.31 -14.57
CA HIS A 217 8.48 -3.67 -15.54
C HIS A 217 8.94 -5.12 -15.36
N TYR A 218 9.19 -5.56 -14.12
CA TYR A 218 9.61 -6.94 -13.87
C TYR A 218 8.55 -7.95 -14.33
N ILE A 219 7.28 -7.70 -14.01
CA ILE A 219 6.16 -8.56 -14.40
C ILE A 219 6.00 -8.62 -15.92
N GLN A 220 6.07 -7.47 -16.60
CA GLN A 220 5.84 -7.39 -18.05
C GLN A 220 7.02 -7.88 -18.89
N TYR A 221 8.26 -7.63 -18.44
CA TYR A 221 9.47 -7.85 -19.23
C TYR A 221 10.57 -8.55 -18.44
N GLY A 222 10.91 -8.02 -17.26
CA GLY A 222 12.12 -8.44 -16.53
C GLY A 222 12.20 -9.95 -16.24
N ASN A 223 11.08 -10.59 -15.91
CA ASN A 223 11.02 -12.02 -15.69
C ASN A 223 11.31 -12.84 -16.97
N ALA A 224 10.75 -12.43 -18.10
CA ALA A 224 10.96 -13.09 -19.40
C ALA A 224 12.38 -12.86 -19.93
N GLU A 225 12.99 -11.73 -19.59
CA GLU A 225 14.38 -11.40 -19.87
C GLU A 225 15.37 -12.16 -18.98
N GLY A 226 14.90 -12.81 -17.91
CA GLY A 226 15.75 -13.49 -16.92
C GLY A 226 16.55 -12.52 -16.04
N ARG A 227 16.08 -11.27 -15.89
CA ARG A 227 16.71 -10.30 -14.98
C ARG A 227 16.61 -10.81 -13.54
N GLN A 228 17.63 -10.50 -12.74
CA GLN A 228 17.57 -10.75 -11.31
C GLN A 228 16.54 -9.82 -10.67
N ARG A 229 15.88 -10.27 -9.60
CA ARG A 229 14.85 -9.49 -8.88
C ARG A 229 15.43 -8.28 -8.13
N GLY A 230 16.75 -8.16 -8.09
CA GLY A 230 17.50 -7.11 -7.39
C GLY A 230 18.15 -7.66 -6.14
N ASP A 231 19.39 -7.24 -5.90
CA ASP A 231 20.20 -7.54 -4.73
C ASP A 231 20.60 -6.28 -3.96
N PHE A 232 20.27 -5.09 -4.50
CA PHE A 232 20.60 -3.81 -3.90
C PHE A 232 20.04 -3.72 -2.46
N ASN A 233 20.90 -3.45 -1.49
CA ASN A 233 20.52 -3.38 -0.09
C ASN A 233 20.51 -1.92 0.38
N GLY A 234 19.30 -1.37 0.61
CA GLY A 234 19.12 0.01 1.04
C GLY A 234 19.79 0.33 2.39
N LEU A 235 19.77 -0.62 3.33
CA LEU A 235 20.43 -0.46 4.63
C LEU A 235 21.94 -0.48 4.50
N GLN A 236 22.49 -1.36 3.67
CA GLN A 236 23.94 -1.39 3.41
C GLN A 236 24.40 -0.10 2.71
N TYR A 237 23.60 0.42 1.78
CA TYR A 237 23.85 1.71 1.16
C TYR A 237 23.83 2.84 2.18
N ILE A 238 22.87 2.88 3.11
CA ILE A 238 22.87 3.87 4.19
C ILE A 238 24.10 3.72 5.08
N ALA A 239 24.43 2.49 5.50
CA ALA A 239 25.60 2.19 6.32
C ALA A 239 26.94 2.60 5.66
N SER A 240 26.96 2.62 4.33
CA SER A 240 28.12 3.03 3.54
C SER A 240 28.34 4.56 3.52
N HIS A 241 27.39 5.37 4.00
CA HIS A 241 27.41 6.82 3.86
C HIS A 241 26.97 7.54 5.14
N ASP A 242 27.94 8.13 5.85
CA ASP A 242 27.73 8.80 7.14
C ASP A 242 26.67 9.91 7.11
N ASP A 243 26.54 10.63 5.99
CA ASP A 243 25.53 11.67 5.81
C ASP A 243 24.10 11.10 5.77
N LEU A 244 23.93 9.85 5.34
CA LEU A 244 22.65 9.18 5.25
C LEU A 244 22.25 8.53 6.59
N LEU A 245 23.23 8.05 7.37
CA LEU A 245 23.02 7.46 8.69
C LEU A 245 22.22 8.39 9.63
N GLN A 246 22.53 9.68 9.60
CA GLN A 246 21.89 10.68 10.45
C GLN A 246 20.50 11.10 9.98
N VAL A 247 20.20 10.89 8.70
CA VAL A 247 18.95 11.37 8.08
C VAL A 247 17.91 10.26 8.00
N PHE A 248 18.31 9.07 7.54
CA PHE A 248 17.38 7.97 7.24
C PHE A 248 17.36 6.89 8.33
N GLY A 249 18.43 6.74 9.11
CA GLY A 249 18.53 5.65 10.08
C GLY A 249 18.26 4.30 9.39
N VAL A 250 17.45 3.44 10.01
CA VAL A 250 17.14 2.10 9.50
C VAL A 250 16.03 2.05 8.44
N ASP A 251 15.72 3.18 7.79
CA ASP A 251 14.73 3.21 6.71
C ASP A 251 15.31 2.64 5.41
N TYR A 252 15.12 1.33 5.22
CA TYR A 252 15.59 0.57 4.07
C TYR A 252 15.14 1.19 2.73
N ASP A 253 13.84 1.52 2.59
CA ASP A 253 13.29 2.04 1.33
C ASP A 253 13.75 3.48 1.06
N ALA A 254 13.97 4.30 2.10
CA ALA A 254 14.55 5.63 1.93
C ALA A 254 15.99 5.57 1.40
N GLY A 255 16.78 4.59 1.85
CA GLY A 255 18.13 4.34 1.32
C GLY A 255 18.11 4.04 -0.17
N ILE A 256 17.24 3.12 -0.59
CA ILE A 256 17.07 2.80 -2.02
C ILE A 256 16.61 4.02 -2.81
N SER A 257 15.59 4.73 -2.32
CA SER A 257 15.05 5.90 -2.99
C SER A 257 16.09 7.00 -3.14
N HIS A 258 16.94 7.22 -2.13
CA HIS A 258 18.03 8.18 -2.18
C HIS A 258 19.09 7.78 -3.22
N PHE A 259 19.48 6.51 -3.26
CA PHE A 259 20.42 6.03 -4.28
C PHE A 259 19.89 6.28 -5.69
N VAL A 260 18.65 5.86 -5.96
CA VAL A 260 18.05 5.97 -7.29
C VAL A 260 17.91 7.45 -7.72
N ASN A 261 17.47 8.32 -6.82
CA ASN A 261 17.23 9.73 -7.16
C ASN A 261 18.50 10.59 -7.22
N TYR A 262 19.54 10.26 -6.42
CA TYR A 262 20.73 11.10 -6.27
C TYR A 262 22.03 10.30 -6.34
N GLY A 263 22.16 9.26 -5.51
CA GLY A 263 23.41 8.53 -5.33
C GLY A 263 23.99 7.96 -6.63
N TYR A 264 23.13 7.47 -7.54
CA TYR A 264 23.55 6.96 -8.85
C TYR A 264 24.22 8.05 -9.70
N ALA A 265 23.61 9.23 -9.81
CA ALA A 265 24.14 10.35 -10.59
C ALA A 265 25.41 10.95 -9.94
N GLU A 266 25.51 10.89 -8.62
CA GLU A 266 26.69 11.30 -7.85
C GLU A 266 27.85 10.30 -7.95
N GLY A 267 27.61 9.07 -8.45
CA GLY A 267 28.61 8.01 -8.50
C GLY A 267 28.95 7.43 -7.13
N ARG A 268 28.00 7.47 -6.17
CA ARG A 268 28.18 6.88 -4.84
C ARG A 268 28.35 5.36 -4.93
N SER A 269 29.14 4.81 -4.01
CA SER A 269 29.26 3.36 -3.85
C SER A 269 27.91 2.75 -3.47
N ARG A 270 27.64 1.50 -3.82
CA ARG A 270 26.38 0.83 -3.46
C ARG A 270 26.46 0.14 -2.10
N ASP A 271 27.67 -0.32 -1.73
CA ASP A 271 27.87 -1.38 -0.76
C ASP A 271 29.26 -1.36 -0.11
N SER A 272 29.85 -0.17 0.15
CA SER A 272 31.19 -0.12 0.76
C SER A 272 31.24 -0.60 2.21
N PHE A 273 30.10 -0.63 2.92
CA PHE A 273 29.99 -1.23 4.25
C PHE A 273 29.89 -2.76 4.17
N ASP A 274 30.81 -3.47 4.82
CA ASP A 274 30.85 -4.93 4.91
C ASP A 274 30.21 -5.43 6.22
N ALA A 275 28.94 -5.82 6.12
CA ALA A 275 28.19 -6.38 7.23
C ALA A 275 28.78 -7.69 7.79
N VAL A 276 29.46 -8.50 6.95
CA VAL A 276 30.10 -9.75 7.38
C VAL A 276 31.30 -9.44 8.26
N THR A 277 32.12 -8.47 7.84
CA THR A 277 33.29 -8.05 8.63
C THR A 277 32.87 -7.38 9.93
N TYR A 278 31.87 -6.48 9.87
CA TYR A 278 31.28 -5.88 11.07
C TYR A 278 30.78 -6.95 12.06
N LEU A 279 29.97 -7.91 11.61
CA LEU A 279 29.40 -8.96 12.45
C LEU A 279 30.48 -9.87 13.07
N ASN A 280 31.51 -10.24 12.29
CA ASN A 280 32.61 -11.07 12.79
C ASN A 280 33.52 -10.34 13.80
N LYS A 281 33.58 -9.01 13.73
CA LYS A 281 34.40 -8.18 14.60
C LYS A 281 33.78 -7.97 15.98
N TYR A 282 32.45 -7.86 16.05
CA TYR A 282 31.73 -7.52 17.27
C TYR A 282 30.95 -8.72 17.82
N ALA A 283 31.58 -9.46 18.73
CA ALA A 283 31.02 -10.66 19.33
C ALA A 283 29.69 -10.43 20.09
N ASP A 284 29.48 -9.22 20.64
CA ASP A 284 28.23 -8.83 21.26
C ASP A 284 27.07 -8.73 20.25
N VAL A 285 27.34 -8.18 19.06
CA VAL A 285 26.38 -8.13 17.95
C VAL A 285 26.10 -9.54 17.45
N GLN A 286 27.15 -10.34 17.22
CA GLN A 286 27.01 -11.74 16.78
C GLN A 286 26.21 -12.59 17.78
N ALA A 287 26.39 -12.36 19.08
CA ALA A 287 25.64 -13.09 20.12
C ALA A 287 24.13 -12.81 20.08
N VAL A 288 23.73 -11.63 19.60
CA VAL A 288 22.31 -11.23 19.51
C VAL A 288 21.70 -11.63 18.17
N TYR A 289 22.40 -11.36 17.06
CA TYR A 289 21.84 -11.48 15.70
C TYR A 289 22.32 -12.72 14.92
N GLY A 290 23.27 -13.49 15.47
CA GLY A 290 23.76 -14.70 14.82
C GLY A 290 24.46 -14.40 13.50
N ALA A 291 23.92 -14.91 12.40
CA ALA A 291 24.43 -14.73 11.03
C ALA A 291 23.57 -13.76 10.18
N ASP A 292 22.62 -13.06 10.80
CA ASP A 292 21.73 -12.13 10.12
C ASP A 292 22.45 -10.81 9.78
N LEU A 293 22.84 -10.67 8.52
CA LEU A 293 23.59 -9.52 8.02
C LEU A 293 22.74 -8.24 7.95
N ASP A 294 21.44 -8.37 7.69
CA ASP A 294 20.53 -7.22 7.66
C ASP A 294 20.33 -6.67 9.07
N ALA A 295 20.14 -7.55 10.05
CA ALA A 295 20.06 -7.16 11.45
C ALA A 295 21.38 -6.56 11.97
N ALA A 296 22.53 -7.11 11.54
CA ALA A 296 23.83 -6.55 11.87
C ALA A 296 24.04 -5.15 11.27
N THR A 297 23.61 -4.95 10.02
CA THR A 297 23.65 -3.64 9.33
C THR A 297 22.72 -2.65 10.02
N ALA A 298 21.48 -3.06 10.35
CA ALA A 298 20.54 -2.24 11.09
C ALA A 298 21.10 -1.82 12.47
N HIS A 299 21.76 -2.74 13.18
CA HIS A 299 22.46 -2.41 14.42
C HIS A 299 23.56 -1.39 14.20
N TYR A 300 24.40 -1.54 13.17
CA TYR A 300 25.44 -0.55 12.87
C TYR A 300 24.84 0.84 12.65
N VAL A 301 23.80 0.90 11.81
CA VAL A 301 23.10 2.14 11.48
C VAL A 301 22.48 2.80 12.71
N GLN A 302 21.87 1.99 13.60
CA GLN A 302 21.15 2.51 14.76
C GLN A 302 22.07 2.87 15.94
N PHE A 303 23.15 2.09 16.15
CA PHE A 303 23.99 2.18 17.33
C PHE A 303 25.48 2.18 16.99
N GLY A 304 25.93 1.22 16.17
CA GLY A 304 27.35 0.97 15.96
C GLY A 304 28.13 2.20 15.49
N PHE A 305 27.58 2.96 14.55
CA PHE A 305 28.19 4.21 14.08
C PHE A 305 28.38 5.23 15.22
N TYR A 306 27.36 5.44 16.04
CA TYR A 306 27.40 6.38 17.17
C TYR A 306 28.30 5.90 18.32
N GLU A 307 28.54 4.60 18.41
CA GLU A 307 29.50 3.98 19.33
C GLU A 307 30.94 4.01 18.79
N GLY A 308 31.17 4.52 17.57
CA GLY A 308 32.48 4.56 16.91
C GLY A 308 32.96 3.19 16.41
N ARG A 309 32.04 2.25 16.17
CA ARG A 309 32.32 0.97 15.55
C ARG A 309 32.55 1.12 14.04
N ASN A 310 33.20 0.14 13.42
CA ASN A 310 33.45 0.10 11.98
C ASN A 310 33.58 -1.33 11.46
N ASP A 311 33.54 -1.49 10.16
CA ASP A 311 33.69 -2.74 9.41
C ASP A 311 35.11 -2.97 8.90
N ASP A 312 36.12 -2.26 9.43
CA ASP A 312 37.51 -2.49 9.05
C ASP A 312 37.97 -3.90 9.51
N PRO A 313 38.72 -4.64 8.67
CA PRO A 313 39.30 -5.91 9.05
C PRO A 313 40.14 -5.79 10.34
N LEU A 314 40.09 -6.83 11.19
CA LEU A 314 41.01 -6.91 12.32
C LEU A 314 42.44 -6.94 11.78
N ILE A 315 43.24 -5.93 12.14
CA ILE A 315 44.68 -5.94 11.85
C ILE A 315 45.28 -7.10 12.66
N GLY A 316 45.72 -8.15 11.95
CA GLY A 316 46.37 -9.32 12.53
C GLY A 316 47.73 -9.02 13.12
#